data_AF-A0A7I8JFY7-F1
#
_entry.id   AF-A0A7I8JFY7-F1
#
_cell.length_a   1.000
_cell.length_b   1.000
_cell.length_c   1.000
_cell.angle_alpha   90.00
_cell.angle_beta   90.00
_cell.angle_gamma   90.00
#
_symmetry.space_group_name_H-M   'P 1'
#
loop_
_entity.id
_entity.type
_entity.pdbx_description
1 polymer ?
#
loop_
_entity_poly.entity_id
_entity_poly.type
_entity_poly.pdbx_seq_one_letter_code
_entity_poly.pdbx_strand_id
1 'polypeptide(L)'
;MFRHFLSSTWKKGALALENNNPLFSYCWRSFHYGKPPYTYKKEKKSKNPQKHVSFKQRTIAYMEPFSLDVFISKRFVSASITHRVTSKQVAVADIPACLAVGRILADRAREADVFTATYTPRERDKFEGKIRAVVQSLIDNGIDVKVYLD
;
A
#
# COMPACT_ATOMS: atom_id res chain seq x y z
N MET A 1 -19.99 48.55 -14.47
CA MET A 1 -20.62 47.21 -14.46
C MET A 1 -19.54 46.17 -14.19
N PHE A 2 -19.66 45.50 -13.04
CA PHE A 2 -19.01 44.24 -12.66
C PHE A 2 -17.47 44.15 -12.68
N ARG A 3 -16.85 44.54 -11.55
CA ARG A 3 -15.70 43.86 -10.90
C ARG A 3 -15.24 44.69 -9.68
N HIS A 4 -16.00 44.66 -8.58
CA HIS A 4 -15.53 45.19 -7.28
C HIS A 4 -16.47 44.78 -6.14
N PHE A 5 -16.65 43.47 -5.88
CA PHE A 5 -17.49 43.06 -4.75
C PHE A 5 -17.13 41.73 -4.07
N LEU A 6 -15.86 41.34 -3.96
CA LEU A 6 -15.48 40.20 -3.13
C LEU A 6 -14.11 40.40 -2.46
N SER A 7 -13.96 41.45 -1.64
CA SER A 7 -12.76 41.59 -0.78
C SER A 7 -13.08 41.88 0.69
N SER A 8 -14.32 41.70 1.15
CA SER A 8 -14.74 42.15 2.49
C SER A 8 -15.25 41.05 3.44
N THR A 9 -14.98 39.77 3.18
CA THR A 9 -15.32 38.69 4.13
C THR A 9 -14.17 37.71 4.37
N TRP A 10 -12.97 38.23 4.67
CA TRP A 10 -11.80 37.42 5.03
C TRP A 10 -11.23 37.73 6.43
N LYS A 11 -12.04 38.32 7.33
CA LYS A 11 -11.59 38.64 8.71
C LYS A 11 -12.58 38.34 9.84
N LYS A 12 -13.62 37.51 9.63
CA LYS A 12 -14.56 37.11 10.70
C LYS A 12 -14.84 35.60 10.74
N GLY A 13 -13.79 34.79 10.71
CA GLY A 13 -13.89 33.33 10.85
C GLY A 13 -12.89 32.71 11.82
N ALA A 14 -12.22 33.52 12.65
CA ALA A 14 -11.17 33.05 13.56
C ALA A 14 -11.62 32.88 15.02
N LEU A 15 -12.92 32.98 15.31
CA LEU A 15 -13.49 32.79 16.65
C LEU A 15 -14.78 31.96 16.56
N ALA A 16 -14.61 30.68 16.27
CA ALA A 16 -15.59 29.62 16.54
C ALA A 16 -14.83 28.29 16.67
N LEU A 17 -13.85 28.28 17.57
CA LEU A 17 -13.42 27.05 18.23
C LEU A 17 -14.57 26.61 19.16
N GLU A 18 -14.71 25.30 19.29
CA GLU A 18 -15.69 24.64 20.15
C GLU A 18 -17.11 24.60 19.60
N ASN A 19 -17.38 23.63 18.71
CA ASN A 19 -18.64 22.87 18.74
C ASN A 19 -18.51 21.60 17.89
N ASN A 20 -18.64 20.46 18.58
CA ASN A 20 -18.60 19.09 18.06
C ASN A 20 -19.72 18.82 17.05
N ASN A 21 -19.54 19.26 15.80
CA ASN A 21 -20.46 18.97 14.70
C ASN A 21 -19.86 17.88 13.78
N PRO A 22 -20.46 16.68 13.70
CA PRO A 22 -19.91 15.56 12.93
C PRO A 22 -19.84 15.82 11.42
N LEU A 23 -20.56 16.83 10.91
CA LEU A 23 -20.59 17.16 9.48
C LEU A 23 -19.32 17.89 8.97
N PHE A 24 -18.51 18.49 9.85
CA PHE A 24 -17.26 19.14 9.42
C PHE A 24 -16.08 18.16 9.29
N SER A 25 -16.16 16.98 9.91
CA SER A 25 -15.17 15.91 9.72
C SER A 25 -15.22 15.30 8.31
N TYR A 26 -16.43 15.18 7.73
CA TYR A 26 -16.60 14.57 6.42
C TYR A 26 -16.07 15.43 5.27
N CYS A 27 -16.03 16.76 5.42
CA CYS A 27 -15.57 17.67 4.37
C CYS A 27 -14.03 17.71 4.24
N TRP A 28 -13.29 17.59 5.34
CA TRP A 28 -11.82 17.54 5.29
C TRP A 28 -11.25 16.19 4.84
N ARG A 29 -12.01 15.10 5.00
CA ARG A 29 -11.59 13.77 4.52
C ARG A 29 -11.65 13.63 3.00
N SER A 30 -12.35 14.53 2.32
CA SER A 30 -12.43 14.55 0.85
C SER A 30 -11.22 15.19 0.16
N PHE A 31 -10.35 15.92 0.88
CA PHE A 31 -9.23 16.64 0.27
C PHE A 31 -7.93 15.84 0.14
N HIS A 32 -7.87 14.62 0.70
CA HIS A 32 -6.78 13.65 0.46
C HIS A 32 -7.10 12.63 -0.66
N TYR A 33 -8.19 12.83 -1.41
CA TYR A 33 -8.52 12.01 -2.57
C TYR A 33 -7.59 12.34 -3.74
N GLY A 34 -6.60 11.49 -3.95
CA GLY A 34 -5.84 11.55 -5.20
C GLY A 34 -4.79 10.47 -5.35
N LYS A 35 -4.39 9.81 -4.26
CA LYS A 35 -3.43 8.70 -4.34
C LYS A 35 -4.10 7.40 -3.85
N PRO A 36 -4.07 6.33 -4.66
CA PRO A 36 -4.47 5.01 -4.17
C PRO A 36 -3.61 4.66 -2.93
N PRO A 37 -4.15 3.89 -1.97
CA PRO A 37 -3.46 3.58 -0.72
C PRO A 37 -2.15 2.78 -0.92
N TYR A 38 -1.85 2.35 -2.14
CA TYR A 38 -0.64 1.66 -2.54
C TYR A 38 -0.01 2.36 -3.75
N THR A 39 1.32 2.41 -3.76
CA THR A 39 2.07 3.05 -4.85
C THR A 39 2.21 2.09 -6.03
N TYR A 40 1.56 2.42 -7.15
CA TYR A 40 1.74 1.70 -8.41
C TYR A 40 3.06 2.06 -9.07
N LYS A 41 3.85 1.05 -9.45
CA LYS A 41 5.04 1.22 -10.29
C LYS A 41 4.95 0.25 -11.47
N LYS A 42 5.00 0.79 -12.70
CA LYS A 42 5.11 -0.06 -13.88
C LYS A 42 6.55 -0.51 -14.06
N GLU A 43 6.81 -1.80 -13.92
CA GLU A 43 8.15 -2.33 -14.15
C GLU A 43 8.37 -2.58 -15.64
N LYS A 44 9.46 -2.05 -16.20
CA LYS A 44 9.82 -2.33 -17.59
C LYS A 44 10.65 -3.61 -17.63
N LYS A 45 10.01 -4.76 -17.79
CA LYS A 45 10.72 -6.01 -18.11
C LYS A 45 11.28 -5.91 -19.52
N SER A 46 12.57 -6.22 -19.68
CA SER A 46 13.17 -6.31 -21.01
C SER A 46 12.71 -7.61 -21.66
N LYS A 47 12.20 -7.51 -22.90
CA LYS A 47 11.71 -8.66 -23.68
C LYS A 47 12.81 -9.68 -24.04
N ASN A 48 14.09 -9.33 -23.87
CA ASN A 48 15.22 -10.20 -24.18
C ASN A 48 15.79 -10.84 -22.89
N PRO A 49 15.70 -12.18 -22.73
CA PRO A 49 16.22 -12.88 -21.56
C PRO A 49 17.75 -12.93 -21.50
N GLN A 50 18.45 -12.72 -22.62
CA GLN A 50 19.92 -12.71 -22.67
C GLN A 50 20.52 -11.32 -22.35
N LYS A 51 19.68 -10.31 -22.10
CA LYS A 51 20.15 -8.96 -21.79
C LYS A 51 20.84 -8.94 -20.43
N HIS A 52 22.05 -8.39 -20.38
CA HIS A 52 22.75 -8.15 -19.12
C HIS A 52 21.89 -7.31 -18.16
N VAL A 53 21.65 -7.85 -16.96
CA VAL A 53 20.86 -7.19 -15.91
C VAL A 53 21.54 -5.89 -15.50
N SER A 54 20.80 -4.78 -15.58
CA SER A 54 21.33 -3.47 -15.22
C SER A 54 21.72 -3.41 -13.74
N PHE A 55 22.74 -2.61 -13.40
CA PHE A 55 23.16 -2.41 -12.01
C PHE A 55 21.97 -2.02 -11.13
N LYS A 56 21.13 -1.09 -11.61
CA LYS A 56 19.89 -0.69 -10.94
C LYS A 56 19.01 -1.88 -10.56
N GLN A 57 18.77 -2.81 -11.48
CA GLN A 57 17.96 -4.00 -11.22
C GLN A 57 18.59 -4.94 -10.16
N ARG A 58 19.92 -5.08 -10.17
CA ARG A 58 20.63 -5.86 -9.14
C ARG A 58 20.51 -5.23 -7.76
N THR A 59 20.61 -3.90 -7.68
CA THR A 59 20.57 -3.17 -6.42
C THR A 59 19.16 -3.02 -5.84
N ILE A 60 18.09 -3.18 -6.64
CA ILE A 60 16.70 -3.12 -6.15
C ILE A 60 16.49 -4.08 -4.97
N ALA A 61 17.06 -5.28 -5.01
CA ALA A 61 16.91 -6.24 -3.91
C ALA A 61 17.55 -5.78 -2.59
N TYR A 62 18.52 -4.87 -2.62
CA TYR A 62 19.15 -4.31 -1.43
C TYR A 62 18.43 -3.06 -0.92
N MET A 63 17.85 -2.26 -1.83
CA MET A 63 17.14 -1.02 -1.48
C MET A 63 15.69 -1.28 -1.09
N GLU A 64 15.05 -2.26 -1.71
CA GLU A 64 13.69 -2.72 -1.41
C GLU A 64 13.76 -4.22 -1.07
N PRO A 65 14.24 -4.56 0.15
CA PRO A 65 14.62 -5.92 0.46
C PRO A 65 13.45 -6.82 0.85
N PHE A 66 12.30 -6.29 1.22
CA PHE A 66 11.15 -7.10 1.62
C PHE A 66 10.16 -7.27 0.47
N SER A 67 9.85 -8.52 0.16
CA SER A 67 8.83 -8.91 -0.82
C SER A 67 7.65 -9.59 -0.13
N LEU A 68 6.44 -9.17 -0.47
CA LEU A 68 5.18 -9.78 -0.07
C LEU A 68 4.78 -10.83 -1.11
N ASP A 69 4.61 -12.07 -0.69
CA ASP A 69 4.04 -13.16 -1.50
C ASP A 69 2.66 -13.53 -0.95
N VAL A 70 1.65 -13.52 -1.81
CA VAL A 70 0.26 -13.84 -1.46
C VAL A 70 -0.14 -15.06 -2.27
N PHE A 71 -0.39 -16.16 -1.58
CA PHE A 71 -0.86 -17.40 -2.16
C PHE A 71 -2.35 -17.61 -1.84
N ILE A 72 -3.15 -17.73 -2.89
CA ILE A 72 -4.59 -17.95 -2.77
C ILE A 72 -4.93 -19.38 -3.15
N SER A 73 -5.52 -20.10 -2.21
CA SER A 73 -6.09 -21.42 -2.43
C SER A 73 -7.62 -21.38 -2.33
N LYS A 74 -8.27 -22.51 -2.63
CA LYS A 74 -9.72 -22.68 -2.47
C LYS A 74 -10.16 -22.59 -1.01
N ARG A 75 -9.33 -23.11 -0.08
CA ARG A 75 -9.68 -23.27 1.34
C ARG A 75 -9.01 -22.27 2.28
N PHE A 76 -7.90 -21.67 1.87
CA PHE A 76 -7.15 -20.72 2.70
C PHE A 76 -6.45 -19.66 1.86
N VAL A 77 -6.10 -18.56 2.51
CA VAL A 77 -5.21 -17.53 1.96
C VAL A 77 -3.96 -17.55 2.82
N SER A 78 -2.82 -17.65 2.15
CA SER A 78 -1.50 -17.61 2.76
C SER A 78 -0.81 -16.34 2.30
N ALA A 79 -0.20 -15.61 3.21
CA ALA A 79 0.62 -14.46 2.89
C ALA A 79 1.92 -14.51 3.69
N SER A 80 3.02 -14.15 3.04
CA SER A 80 4.32 -14.13 3.68
C SER A 80 5.13 -12.91 3.25
N ILE A 81 5.90 -12.36 4.18
CA ILE A 81 6.90 -11.33 3.91
C ILE A 81 8.26 -12.00 3.99
N THR A 82 9.00 -11.94 2.90
CA THR A 82 10.32 -12.57 2.75
C THR A 82 11.37 -11.51 2.46
N HIS A 83 12.53 -11.63 3.08
CA HIS A 83 13.69 -10.82 2.76
C HIS A 83 14.38 -11.37 1.51
N ARG A 84 14.49 -10.56 0.45
CA ARG A 84 14.92 -10.96 -0.89
C ARG A 84 16.39 -11.38 -0.97
N VAL A 85 17.26 -10.79 -0.16
CA VAL A 85 18.70 -11.10 -0.19
C VAL A 85 19.02 -12.38 0.59
N THR A 86 18.36 -12.58 1.74
CA THR A 86 18.64 -13.72 2.64
C THR A 86 17.62 -14.85 2.50
N SER A 87 16.57 -14.65 1.71
CA SER A 87 15.41 -15.55 1.56
C SER A 87 14.74 -15.95 2.89
N LYS A 88 14.97 -15.19 3.96
CA LYS A 88 14.40 -15.45 5.28
C LYS A 88 12.95 -14.96 5.32
N GLN A 89 12.04 -15.83 5.76
CA GLN A 89 10.67 -15.43 6.05
C GLN A 89 10.63 -14.65 7.36
N VAL A 90 10.13 -13.42 7.29
CA VAL A 90 9.98 -12.52 8.44
C VAL A 90 8.66 -12.78 9.13
N ALA A 91 7.59 -12.85 8.34
CA ALA A 91 6.24 -13.09 8.83
C ALA A 91 5.48 -13.96 7.84
N VAL A 92 4.65 -14.86 8.36
CA VAL A 92 3.79 -15.77 7.59
C VAL A 92 2.41 -15.78 8.25
N ALA A 93 1.34 -15.86 7.48
CA ALA A 93 -0.02 -16.01 8.01
C ALA A 93 -0.87 -16.87 7.07
N ASP A 94 -1.44 -17.95 7.59
CA ASP A 94 -2.21 -18.95 6.85
C ASP A 94 -3.60 -19.11 7.47
N ILE A 95 -4.57 -18.31 7.01
CA ILE A 95 -5.91 -18.23 7.61
C ILE A 95 -6.94 -18.12 6.48
N PRO A 96 -8.15 -18.69 6.61
CA PRO A 96 -9.19 -18.58 5.58
C PRO A 96 -9.71 -17.14 5.33
N ALA A 97 -9.47 -16.20 6.26
CA ALA A 97 -9.99 -14.84 6.20
C ALA A 97 -8.90 -13.82 5.78
N CYS A 98 -9.11 -13.13 4.65
CA CYS A 98 -8.13 -12.19 4.06
C CYS A 98 -7.80 -11.01 4.99
N LEU A 99 -8.80 -10.46 5.68
CA LEU A 99 -8.61 -9.32 6.59
C LEU A 99 -7.83 -9.72 7.85
N ALA A 100 -8.04 -10.96 8.34
CA ALA A 100 -7.29 -11.47 9.48
C ALA A 100 -5.82 -11.72 9.10
N VAL A 101 -5.57 -12.23 7.88
CA VAL A 101 -4.21 -12.40 7.34
C VAL A 101 -3.47 -11.07 7.31
N GLY A 102 -4.08 -10.01 6.75
CA GLY A 102 -3.43 -8.69 6.68
C GLY A 102 -3.10 -8.12 8.07
N ARG A 103 -4.01 -8.25 9.04
CA ARG A 103 -3.77 -7.81 10.42
C ARG A 103 -2.64 -8.58 11.10
N ILE A 104 -2.70 -9.92 11.10
CA ILE A 104 -1.70 -10.76 11.78
C ILE A 104 -0.34 -10.62 11.12
N LEU A 105 -0.30 -10.51 9.80
CA LEU A 105 0.94 -10.32 9.06
C LEU A 105 1.56 -8.93 9.35
N ALA A 106 0.73 -7.88 9.44
CA ALA A 106 1.19 -6.54 9.80
C ALA A 106 1.74 -6.47 11.23
N ASP A 107 1.07 -7.10 12.19
CA ASP A 107 1.52 -7.10 13.59
C ASP A 107 2.87 -7.83 13.72
N ARG A 108 3.03 -9.00 13.09
CA ARG A 108 4.32 -9.73 13.03
C ARG A 108 5.41 -8.95 12.30
N ALA A 109 5.06 -8.24 11.22
CA ALA A 109 6.01 -7.41 10.49
C ALA A 109 6.50 -6.22 11.33
N ARG A 110 5.59 -5.59 12.09
CA ARG A 110 5.90 -4.48 12.99
C ARG A 110 6.81 -4.91 14.13
N GLU A 111 6.58 -6.08 14.71
CA GLU A 111 7.46 -6.67 15.74
C GLU A 111 8.88 -6.94 15.21
N ALA A 112 9.02 -7.17 13.91
CA ALA A 112 10.30 -7.36 13.24
C ALA A 112 10.87 -6.08 12.60
N ASP A 113 10.32 -4.90 12.93
CA ASP A 113 10.70 -3.59 12.38
C ASP A 113 10.59 -3.48 10.84
N VAL A 114 9.66 -4.22 10.24
CA VAL A 114 9.38 -4.18 8.80
C VAL A 114 8.10 -3.40 8.52
N PHE A 115 8.26 -2.23 7.89
CA PHE A 115 7.15 -1.32 7.57
C PHE A 115 6.92 -1.13 6.07
N THR A 116 7.78 -1.69 5.22
CA THR A 116 7.70 -1.51 3.76
C THR A 116 7.83 -2.87 3.08
N ALA A 117 6.93 -3.16 2.13
CA ALA A 117 6.95 -4.39 1.36
C ALA A 117 6.70 -4.13 -0.13
N THR A 118 7.22 -5.01 -0.98
CA THR A 118 7.01 -4.98 -2.43
C THR A 118 6.15 -6.16 -2.86
N TYR A 119 5.07 -5.91 -3.58
CA TYR A 119 4.23 -6.96 -4.13
C TYR A 119 4.46 -7.05 -5.64
N THR A 120 4.95 -8.20 -6.08
CA THR A 120 5.09 -8.55 -7.49
C THR A 120 4.03 -9.61 -7.84
N PRO A 121 2.99 -9.27 -8.61
CA PRO A 121 1.98 -10.23 -9.02
C PRO A 121 2.62 -11.33 -9.87
N ARG A 122 2.13 -12.56 -9.68
CA ARG A 122 2.48 -13.69 -10.55
C ARG A 122 1.71 -13.56 -11.86
N GLU A 123 2.22 -14.14 -12.94
CA GLU A 123 1.63 -14.01 -14.30
C GLU A 123 0.15 -14.41 -14.39
N ARG A 124 -0.27 -15.38 -13.56
CA ARG A 124 -1.65 -15.86 -13.47
C ARG A 124 -2.56 -15.03 -12.55
N ASP A 125 -1.97 -14.22 -11.68
CA ASP A 125 -2.66 -13.56 -10.57
C ASP A 125 -2.95 -12.11 -10.93
N LYS A 126 -4.23 -11.76 -11.06
CA LYS A 126 -4.68 -10.38 -11.29
C LYS A 126 -4.81 -9.65 -9.95
N PHE A 127 -4.49 -8.35 -9.93
CA PHE A 127 -4.60 -7.52 -8.72
C PHE A 127 -6.07 -7.14 -8.43
N GLU A 128 -6.88 -8.13 -8.07
CA GLU A 128 -8.32 -7.95 -7.81
C GLU A 128 -8.80 -8.87 -6.69
N GLY A 129 -10.00 -8.61 -6.18
CA GLY A 129 -10.67 -9.45 -5.18
C GLY A 129 -9.86 -9.68 -3.91
N LYS A 130 -9.56 -10.95 -3.61
CA LYS A 130 -8.86 -11.39 -2.39
C LYS A 130 -7.47 -10.77 -2.23
N ILE A 131 -6.71 -10.61 -3.33
CA ILE A 131 -5.35 -10.03 -3.30
C ILE A 131 -5.45 -8.57 -2.84
N ARG A 132 -6.37 -7.82 -3.43
CA ARG A 132 -6.60 -6.42 -3.07
C ARG A 132 -7.06 -6.29 -1.62
N ALA A 133 -7.90 -7.19 -1.13
CA ALA A 133 -8.34 -7.19 0.27
C ALA A 133 -7.19 -7.41 1.26
N VAL A 134 -6.26 -8.34 0.97
CA VAL A 134 -5.07 -8.55 1.81
C VAL A 134 -4.16 -7.33 1.80
N VAL A 135 -3.86 -6.78 0.61
CA VAL A 135 -2.98 -5.61 0.49
C VAL A 135 -3.60 -4.38 1.14
N GLN A 136 -4.91 -4.17 0.98
CA GLN A 136 -5.61 -3.08 1.66
C GLN A 136 -5.51 -3.21 3.18
N SER A 137 -5.76 -4.42 3.70
CA SER A 137 -5.65 -4.68 5.13
C SER A 137 -4.24 -4.43 5.67
N LEU A 138 -3.19 -4.71 4.92
CA LEU A 138 -1.81 -4.38 5.33
C LEU A 138 -1.59 -2.87 5.45
N ILE A 139 -2.11 -2.11 4.49
CA ILE A 139 -1.99 -0.64 4.48
C ILE A 139 -2.78 -0.02 5.61
N ASP A 140 -3.98 -0.51 5.86
CA ASP A 140 -4.84 -0.04 6.96
C ASP A 140 -4.15 -0.25 8.33
N ASN A 141 -3.26 -1.24 8.44
CA ASN A 141 -2.44 -1.51 9.63
C ASN A 141 -1.06 -0.83 9.61
N GLY A 142 -0.78 0.06 8.64
CA GLY A 142 0.42 0.90 8.62
C GLY A 142 1.64 0.28 7.92
N ILE A 143 1.47 -0.71 7.06
CA ILE A 143 2.54 -1.23 6.19
C ILE A 143 2.43 -0.59 4.80
N ASP A 144 3.50 0.09 4.34
CA ASP A 144 3.55 0.64 2.98
C ASP A 144 3.83 -0.47 1.96
N VAL A 145 2.90 -0.68 1.04
CA VAL A 145 3.01 -1.71 -0.01
C VAL A 145 3.16 -1.06 -1.37
N LYS A 146 4.29 -1.34 -2.02
CA LYS A 146 4.55 -0.97 -3.42
C LYS A 146 4.08 -2.10 -4.33
N VAL A 147 3.10 -1.82 -5.19
CA VAL A 147 2.54 -2.80 -6.12
C VAL A 147 3.13 -2.58 -7.51
N TYR A 148 3.81 -3.59 -8.02
CA TYR A 148 4.34 -3.59 -9.38
C TYR A 148 3.30 -4.20 -10.32
N LEU A 149 2.73 -3.42 -11.23
CA LEU A 149 1.85 -3.96 -12.28
C LEU A 149 2.62 -3.99 -13.59
N ASP A 150 2.49 -5.07 -14.34
CA ASP A 150 3.01 -5.19 -15.72
C ASP A 150 2.05 -4.52 -16.74
#